data_AF-A0A2V5WKX1-F1
#
_entry.id   AF-A0A2V5WKX1-F1
#
_cell.length_a   1.000
_cell.length_b   1.000
_cell.length_c   1.000
_cell.angle_alpha   90.00
_cell.angle_beta   90.00
_cell.angle_gamma   90.00
#
_symmetry.space_group_name_H-M   'P 1'
#
loop_
_entity.id
_entity.type
_entity.pdbx_description
1 polymer ?
#
loop_
_entity_poly.entity_id
_entity_poly.type
_entity_poly.pdbx_seq_one_letter_code
_entity_poly.pdbx_strand_id
1 'polypeptide(L)' 'MPPIVLRCDPRMEWLNTFHRHAANEEEVDLINLNRDYDIEVCERIARRHGMTFRIDPEHQTAFLRKQDAAPS' A
#
# COMPACT_ATOMS: atom_id res chain seq x y z
N MET A 1 -3.75 4.75 15.32
CA MET A 1 -3.42 5.92 14.50
C MET A 1 -4.20 5.81 13.20
N PRO A 2 -4.61 6.92 12.59
CA PRO A 2 -5.21 6.87 11.25
C PRO A 2 -4.19 6.39 10.21
N PRO A 3 -4.64 5.76 9.10
CA PRO A 3 -3.76 5.41 7.98
C PRO A 3 -3.05 6.63 7.39
N ILE A 4 -1.82 6.43 6.93
CA ILE A 4 -1.03 7.46 6.26
C ILE A 4 -1.49 7.56 4.81
N VAL A 5 -1.82 8.77 4.35
CA VAL A 5 -2.30 8.98 2.99
C VAL A 5 -1.13 9.40 2.09
N LEU A 6 -0.88 8.63 1.02
CA LEU A 6 0.10 8.96 -0.01
C LEU A 6 -0.60 9.15 -1.35
N ARG A 7 -0.28 10.25 -2.05
CA ARG A 7 -0.71 10.48 -3.43
C ARG A 7 0.35 9.93 -4.38
N CYS A 8 -0.06 9.03 -5.26
CA CYS A 8 0.82 8.44 -6.27
C CYS A 8 1.09 9.47 -7.36
N ASP A 9 2.31 9.98 -7.40
CA ASP A 9 2.78 10.90 -8.43
C ASP A 9 3.52 10.15 -9.57
N PRO A 10 3.57 10.69 -10.80
CA PRO A 10 4.22 10.04 -11.93
C PRO A 10 5.74 9.86 -11.81
N ARG A 11 6.39 10.57 -10.88
CA ARG A 11 7.84 10.46 -10.61
C ARG A 11 8.15 9.36 -9.60
N MET A 12 7.12 8.70 -9.06
CA MET A 12 7.22 7.56 -8.15
C MET A 12 7.95 7.87 -6.83
N GLU A 13 7.97 9.13 -6.39
CA GLU A 13 8.57 9.49 -5.09
C GLU A 13 7.81 8.83 -3.92
N TRP A 14 6.51 8.62 -4.11
CA TRP A 14 5.66 7.91 -3.17
C TRP A 14 6.11 6.47 -2.87
N LEU A 15 6.78 5.77 -3.81
CA LEU A 15 7.12 4.35 -3.66
C LEU A 15 8.14 4.11 -2.54
N ASN A 16 9.14 4.99 -2.41
CA ASN A 16 10.14 4.90 -1.35
C ASN A 16 9.50 5.13 0.03
N THR A 17 8.55 6.06 0.11
CA THR A 17 7.79 6.36 1.32
C THR A 17 6.87 5.19 1.69
N PHE A 18 6.17 4.62 0.70
CA PHE A 18 5.35 3.42 0.87
C PHE A 18 6.18 2.25 1.41
N HIS A 19 7.34 1.96 0.84
CA HIS A 19 8.22 0.89 1.30
C HIS A 19 8.68 1.09 2.75
N ARG A 20 9.00 2.34 3.14
CA ARG A 20 9.37 2.67 4.53
C ARG A 20 8.21 2.40 5.50
N HIS A 21 7.00 2.81 5.16
CA HIS A 21 5.83 2.59 6.01
C HIS A 21 5.48 1.10 6.11
N ALA A 22 5.55 0.36 5.00
CA ALA A 22 5.37 -1.09 5.02
C ALA A 22 6.40 -1.78 5.93
N ALA A 23 7.66 -1.33 5.92
CA ALA A 23 8.70 -1.87 6.80
C ALA A 23 8.47 -1.56 8.29
N ASN A 24 7.74 -0.49 8.60
CA ASN A 24 7.33 -0.12 9.95
C ASN A 24 5.96 -0.72 10.33
N GLU A 25 5.36 -1.55 9.48
CA GLU A 25 4.00 -2.08 9.64
C GLU A 25 2.93 -0.98 9.80
N GLU A 26 3.15 0.17 9.16
CA GLU A 26 2.23 1.31 9.18
C GLU A 26 1.21 1.18 8.03
N GLU A 27 -0.07 1.45 8.33
CA GLU A 27 -1.13 1.39 7.34
C GLU A 27 -1.07 2.58 6.39
N VAL A 28 -1.28 2.33 5.10
CA VAL A 28 -1.15 3.36 4.05
C VAL A 28 -2.34 3.32 3.11
N ASP A 29 -2.84 4.51 2.74
CA ASP A 29 -3.83 4.72 1.69
C ASP A 29 -3.14 5.36 0.50
N LEU A 30 -3.07 4.64 -0.61
CA LEU A 30 -2.59 5.14 -1.89
C LEU A 30 -3.75 5.73 -2.68
N ILE A 31 -3.57 6.95 -3.18
CA ILE A 31 -4.54 7.64 -4.04
C ILE A 31 -3.93 7.87 -5.42
N ASN A 32 -4.72 7.77 -6.49
CA ASN A 32 -4.31 7.88 -7.90
C ASN A 32 -3.37 6.75 -8.36
N LEU A 33 -3.55 5.54 -7.83
CA LEU A 33 -2.80 4.38 -8.29
C LEU A 33 -3.37 3.94 -9.65
N ASN A 34 -2.69 4.28 -10.75
CA ASN A 34 -3.21 4.08 -12.12
C ASN A 34 -2.37 3.17 -13.01
N ARG A 35 -1.37 2.46 -12.47
CA ARG A 35 -0.51 1.56 -13.25
C ARG A 35 -0.50 0.14 -12.68
N ASP A 36 -0.73 -0.82 -13.57
CA ASP A 36 -0.66 -2.25 -13.27
C ASP A 36 0.73 -2.68 -12.78
N TYR A 37 1.79 -2.06 -13.30
CA TYR A 37 3.17 -2.33 -12.84
C TYR A 37 3.37 -1.95 -11.35
N ASP A 38 2.72 -0.88 -10.90
CA ASP A 38 2.88 -0.38 -9.52
C ASP A 38 2.16 -1.29 -8.51
N ILE A 39 1.10 -1.96 -8.97
CA ILE A 39 0.30 -2.90 -8.16
C ILE A 39 1.13 -4.13 -7.75
N GLU A 40 1.80 -4.80 -8.69
CA GLU A 40 2.58 -6.02 -8.38
C GLU A 40 3.73 -5.75 -7.39
N VAL A 41 4.36 -4.58 -7.52
CA VAL A 41 5.43 -4.14 -6.63
C VAL A 41 4.88 -3.91 -5.21
N CYS A 42 3.76 -3.19 -5.10
CA CYS A 42 3.12 -2.94 -3.81
C CYS A 42 2.65 -4.23 -3.13
N GLU A 43 2.07 -5.17 -3.88
CA GLU A 43 1.67 -6.48 -3.34
C GLU A 43 2.87 -7.25 -2.79
N ARG A 44 3.99 -7.26 -3.51
CA ARG A 44 5.20 -7.98 -3.08
C ARG A 44 5.78 -7.37 -1.81
N ILE A 45 5.80 -6.05 -1.70
CA ILE A 45 6.23 -5.33 -0.50
C ILE A 45 5.32 -5.68 0.68
N ALA A 46 4.00 -5.61 0.50
CA ALA A 46 3.05 -5.93 1.54
C ALA A 46 3.24 -7.36 2.08
N ARG A 47 3.32 -8.35 1.17
CA ARG A 47 3.57 -9.77 1.54
C ARG A 47 4.88 -9.96 2.31
N ARG A 48 5.94 -9.24 1.93
CA ARG A 48 7.25 -9.31 2.61
C ARG A 48 7.17 -8.88 4.07
N HIS A 49 6.29 -7.93 4.38
CA HIS A 49 6.12 -7.38 5.72
C HIS A 49 4.90 -7.95 6.46
N GLY A 50 4.30 -9.05 5.98
CA GLY A 50 3.12 -9.63 6.64
C GLY A 50 1.90 -8.71 6.63
N MET A 51 1.82 -7.82 5.63
CA MET A 51 0.73 -6.90 5.43
C MET A 51 -0.14 -7.33 4.24
N THR A 52 -1.37 -6.84 4.21
CA THR A 52 -2.31 -7.06 3.11
C THR A 52 -2.39 -5.80 2.26
N PHE A 53 -2.29 -5.96 0.94
CA PHE A 53 -2.52 -4.90 -0.04
C PHE A 53 -3.83 -5.16 -0.78
N ARG A 54 -4.73 -4.18 -0.82
CA ARG A 54 -6.03 -4.26 -1.52
C ARG A 54 -6.19 -3.06 -2.44
N ILE A 55 -6.79 -3.26 -3.60
CA ILE A 55 -6.96 -2.21 -4.61
C ILE A 55 -8.44 -1.94 -4.76
N ASP A 56 -8.79 -0.67 -4.88
CA ASP A 56 -10.10 -0.19 -5.28
C ASP A 56 -9.96 0.55 -6.61
N PRO A 57 -10.18 -0.17 -7.73
CA PRO A 57 -10.03 0.40 -9.07
C PRO A 57 -11.12 1.42 -9.41
N GLU A 58 -12.30 1.36 -8.76
CA GLU A 58 -13.39 2.32 -8.98
C GLU A 58 -12.97 3.72 -8.53
N HIS A 59 -12.26 3.80 -7.41
CA HIS A 59 -11.77 5.06 -6.85
C HIS A 59 -10.29 5.35 -7.15
N GLN A 60 -9.61 4.48 -7.92
CA GLN A 60 -8.16 4.54 -8.18
C GLN A 60 -7.34 4.64 -6.88
N THR A 61 -7.75 3.87 -5.86
CA THR A 61 -7.08 3.83 -4.57
C THR A 61 -6.55 2.44 -4.26
N ALA A 62 -5.62 2.35 -3.31
CA ALA A 62 -5.20 1.08 -2.73
C ALA A 62 -4.87 1.23 -1.25
N PHE A 63 -4.93 0.13 -0.53
CA PHE A 63 -4.88 0.09 0.92
C PHE A 63 -3.87 -0.94 1.36
N LEU A 64 -2.85 -0.49 2.09
CA LEU A 64 -1.94 -1.33 2.85
C LEU A 64 -2.47 -1.42 4.29
N ARG A 65 -2.76 -2.63 4.74
CA ARG A 65 -3.33 -2.91 6.06
C ARG A 65 -2.55 -4.00 6.75
N LYS A 66 -2.58 -4.01 8.08
CA LYS A 66 -2.06 -5.16 8.82
C LYS A 66 -2.88 -6.40 8.45
N GLN A 67 -2.22 -7.55 8.35
CA GLN A 67 -2.94 -8.79 8.22
C GLN A 67 -3.69 -8.99 9.54
N ASP A 68 -5.03 -9.00 9.49
CA ASP A 68 -5.81 -9.39 10.66
C ASP A 68 -5.32 -10.77 11.05
N ALA A 69 -4.80 -10.91 12.27
CA ALA A 69 -4.54 -12.21 12.84
C ALA A 69 -5.89 -12.94 12.83
N ALA A 70 -6.02 -13.92 11.94
CA ALA A 70 -7.20 -14.78 11.95
C ALA A 70 -7.34 -15.29 13.39
N PRO A 71 -8.52 -15.14 14.04
CA PRO A 71 -8.72 -15.71 15.35
C PRO A 71 -8.45 -17.21 15.23
N SER A 72 -7.41 -17.67 15.94
CA SER A 72 -6.98 -19.07 15.97
C SER A 72 -8.02 -19.97 16.62
#